data_AF-A0A258RIQ1-F1
#
_entry.id   AF-A0A258RIQ1-F1
#
_cell.length_a   1.000
_cell.length_b   1.000
_cell.length_c   1.000
_cell.angle_alpha   90.00
_cell.angle_beta   90.00
_cell.angle_gamma   90.00
#
_symmetry.space_group_name_H-M   'P 1'
#
loop_
_entity.id
_entity.type
_entity.pdbx_description
1 polymer ?
#
loop_
_entity_poly.entity_id
_entity_poly.type
_entity_poly.pdbx_seq_one_letter_code
_entity_poly.pdbx_strand_id
1 'polypeptide(L)'
;MEEFMTVAIVISILFIGLPWLVLHYITQWKKTSSLTGEDEKLLDEMHYTARRLEDRLNTIERIIAADHPEWKLGSANMPEALDYDISRRN
;
A
#
# COMPACT_ATOMS: atom_id res chain seq x y z
N MET A 1 -20.50 -7.09 -55.33
CA MET A 1 -21.30 -7.12 -54.07
C MET A 1 -20.44 -7.50 -52.89
N GLU A 2 -19.60 -8.53 -53.01
CA GLU A 2 -18.75 -9.05 -51.93
C GLU A 2 -17.68 -8.03 -51.47
N GLU A 3 -16.99 -7.39 -52.41
CA GLU A 3 -15.97 -6.36 -52.10
C GLU A 3 -16.54 -5.17 -51.31
N PHE A 4 -17.76 -4.74 -51.64
CA PHE A 4 -18.44 -3.67 -50.91
C PHE A 4 -18.76 -4.06 -49.46
N MET A 5 -19.20 -5.31 -49.24
CA MET A 5 -19.42 -5.85 -47.90
C MET A 5 -18.11 -5.93 -47.10
N THR A 6 -17.03 -6.41 -47.72
CA THR A 6 -15.72 -6.49 -47.05
C THR A 6 -15.21 -5.13 -46.63
N VAL A 7 -15.25 -4.13 -47.52
CA VAL A 7 -14.80 -2.77 -47.21
C VAL A 7 -15.65 -2.14 -46.11
N ALA A 8 -16.98 -2.32 -46.14
CA ALA A 8 -17.87 -1.81 -45.11
C ALA A 8 -17.57 -2.43 -43.72
N ILE A 9 -17.29 -3.74 -43.66
CA ILE A 9 -16.95 -4.44 -42.41
C ILE A 9 -15.62 -3.94 -41.86
N VAL A 10 -14.59 -3.80 -42.71
CA VAL A 10 -13.25 -3.35 -42.28
C VAL A 10 -13.30 -1.92 -41.73
N ILE A 11 -14.01 -1.02 -42.40
CA ILE A 11 -14.18 0.37 -41.92
C ILE A 11 -14.94 0.39 -40.60
N SER A 12 -16.01 -0.42 -40.49
CA SER A 12 -16.79 -0.52 -39.25
C SER A 12 -15.93 -0.99 -38.09
N ILE A 13 -15.13 -2.04 -38.26
CA ILE A 13 -14.21 -2.55 -37.22
C ILE A 13 -13.14 -1.51 -36.88
N LEU A 14 -12.60 -0.79 -37.84
CA LEU A 14 -11.58 0.22 -37.57
C LEU A 14 -12.15 1.38 -36.75
N PHE A 15 -13.32 1.91 -37.14
CA PHE A 15 -13.94 3.07 -36.50
C PHE A 15 -14.69 2.73 -35.22
N ILE A 16 -15.15 1.50 -35.03
CA ILE A 16 -15.89 1.09 -33.82
C ILE A 16 -14.96 0.33 -32.88
N GLY A 17 -14.09 -0.52 -33.42
CA GLY A 17 -13.12 -1.29 -32.65
C GLY A 17 -12.04 -0.42 -31.99
N LEU A 18 -11.51 0.60 -32.67
CA LEU A 18 -10.52 1.49 -32.05
C LEU A 18 -11.10 2.29 -30.87
N PRO A 19 -12.24 3.01 -30.99
CA PRO A 19 -12.85 3.68 -29.84
C PRO A 19 -13.32 2.71 -28.76
N TRP A 20 -13.79 1.51 -29.12
CA TRP A 20 -14.14 0.47 -28.16
C TRP A 20 -12.93 0.02 -27.34
N LEU A 21 -11.78 -0.18 -27.98
CA LEU A 21 -10.53 -0.53 -27.31
C LEU A 21 -10.14 0.57 -26.32
N VAL A 22 -10.18 1.83 -26.76
CA VAL A 22 -9.91 3.00 -25.91
C VAL A 22 -10.86 3.05 -24.72
N LEU A 23 -12.17 2.91 -24.94
CA LEU A 23 -13.17 2.85 -23.88
C LEU A 23 -12.95 1.68 -22.92
N HIS A 24 -12.56 0.51 -23.43
CA HIS A 24 -12.26 -0.65 -22.62
C HIS A 24 -11.08 -0.37 -21.68
N TYR A 25 -9.98 0.19 -22.19
CA TYR A 25 -8.81 0.50 -21.37
C TYR A 25 -9.11 1.61 -20.37
N ILE A 26 -9.89 2.63 -20.74
CA ILE A 26 -10.35 3.67 -19.81
C ILE A 26 -11.23 3.07 -18.71
N THR A 27 -12.14 2.15 -19.06
CA THR A 27 -13.02 1.49 -18.07
C THR A 27 -12.21 0.63 -17.10
N GLN A 28 -11.17 -0.07 -17.59
CA GLN A 28 -10.24 -0.80 -16.73
C GLN A 28 -9.40 0.15 -15.86
N TRP A 29 -8.89 1.25 -16.42
CA TRP A 29 -8.17 2.28 -15.65
C TRP A 29 -9.03 2.89 -14.55
N LYS A 30 -10.31 3.18 -14.80
CA LYS A 30 -11.23 3.68 -13.77
C LYS A 30 -11.57 2.62 -12.72
N LYS A 31 -11.65 1.34 -13.09
CA LYS A 31 -11.81 0.24 -12.13
C LYS A 31 -10.59 0.11 -11.22
N THR A 32 -9.37 0.23 -11.76
CA THR A 32 -8.14 0.21 -10.96
C THR A 32 -7.97 1.48 -10.12
N SER A 33 -8.44 2.65 -10.59
CA SER A 33 -8.35 3.91 -9.85
C SER A 33 -9.32 4.01 -8.66
N SER A 34 -10.21 3.03 -8.46
CA SER A 34 -11.00 2.89 -7.22
C SER A 34 -10.14 2.53 -6.00
N LEU A 35 -8.85 2.25 -6.19
CA LEU A 35 -7.95 1.90 -5.11
C LEU A 35 -7.62 3.09 -4.20
N THR A 36 -7.69 4.35 -4.65
CA THR A 36 -7.31 5.49 -3.78
C THR A 36 -8.13 5.60 -2.48
N GLY A 37 -9.42 5.25 -2.50
CA GLY A 37 -10.24 5.26 -1.29
C GLY A 37 -10.07 3.99 -0.44
N GLU A 38 -9.74 2.87 -1.07
CA GLU A 38 -9.42 1.61 -0.38
C GLU A 38 -8.04 1.70 0.28
N ASP A 39 -7.08 2.34 -0.38
CA ASP A 39 -5.74 2.64 0.10
C ASP A 39 -5.78 3.60 1.29
N GLU A 40 -6.56 4.68 1.22
CA GLU A 40 -6.75 5.58 2.37
C GLU A 40 -7.33 4.84 3.58
N LYS A 41 -8.31 3.95 3.35
CA LYS A 41 -8.90 3.12 4.41
C LYS A 41 -7.91 2.10 4.96
N LEU A 42 -7.09 1.49 4.11
CA LEU A 42 -6.04 0.56 4.51
C LEU A 42 -4.98 1.27 5.36
N LEU A 43 -4.58 2.48 4.96
CA LEU A 43 -3.65 3.30 5.73
C LEU A 43 -4.22 3.67 7.10
N ASP A 44 -5.51 4.03 7.18
CA ASP A 44 -6.18 4.31 8.45
C ASP A 44 -6.23 3.07 9.37
N GLU A 45 -6.51 1.89 8.81
CA GLU A 45 -6.51 0.63 9.54
C GLU A 45 -5.10 0.24 10.05
N MET A 46 -4.06 0.47 9.23
CA MET A 46 -2.66 0.26 9.64
C MET A 46 -2.27 1.22 10.76
N HIS A 47 -2.65 2.49 10.67
CA HIS A 47 -2.42 3.48 11.71
C HIS A 47 -3.14 3.12 13.01
N TYR A 48 -4.39 2.70 12.94
CA TYR A 48 -5.17 2.24 14.09
C TYR A 48 -4.50 1.05 14.78
N THR A 49 -4.06 0.06 13.98
CA THR A 49 -3.40 -1.13 14.49
C THR A 49 -2.04 -0.81 15.12
N ALA A 50 -1.25 0.07 14.50
CA ALA A 50 0.03 0.55 15.05
C ALA A 50 -0.16 1.21 16.42
N ARG A 51 -1.17 2.08 16.56
CA ARG A 51 -1.47 2.76 17.83
C ARG A 51 -1.85 1.79 18.94
N ARG A 52 -2.64 0.76 18.61
CA ARG A 52 -3.01 -0.30 19.56
C ARG A 52 -1.82 -1.15 19.98
N LEU A 53 -0.88 -1.42 19.07
CA LEU A 53 0.36 -2.13 19.38
C LEU A 53 1.23 -1.30 20.35
N GLU A 54 1.31 0.00 20.14
CA GLU A 54 2.02 0.94 21.01
C GLU A 54 1.43 0.97 22.43
N ASP A 55 0.10 1.05 22.56
CA ASP A 55 -0.58 1.02 23.88
C ASP A 55 -0.29 -0.28 24.65
N ARG A 56 -0.22 -1.41 23.93
CA ARG A 56 0.15 -2.70 24.52
C ARG A 56 1.62 -2.75 24.89
N LEU A 57 2.51 -2.18 24.07
CA LEU A 57 3.93 -2.06 24.39
C LEU A 57 4.14 -1.23 25.64
N ASN A 58 3.46 -0.11 25.81
CA ASN A 58 3.53 0.70 27.04
C ASN A 58 3.11 -0.10 28.28
N THR A 59 2.10 -0.96 28.13
CA THR A 59 1.67 -1.84 29.22
C THR A 59 2.74 -2.90 29.52
N ILE A 60 3.32 -3.51 28.48
CA ILE A 60 4.41 -4.48 28.61
C ILE A 60 5.64 -3.82 29.25
N GLU A 61 5.99 -2.60 28.83
CA GLU A 61 7.08 -1.81 29.39
C GLU A 61 6.90 -1.62 30.90
N ARG A 62 5.68 -1.25 31.31
CA ARG A 62 5.35 -1.08 32.72
C ARG A 62 5.44 -2.38 33.50
N ILE A 63 5.02 -3.51 32.93
CA ILE A 63 5.10 -4.82 33.58
C ILE A 63 6.57 -5.24 33.70
N ILE A 64 7.37 -5.13 32.65
CA ILE A 64 8.80 -5.46 32.65
C ILE A 64 9.55 -4.56 33.64
N ALA A 65 9.20 -3.28 33.74
CA ALA A 65 9.77 -2.38 34.74
C ALA A 65 9.42 -2.74 36.19
N ALA A 66 8.28 -3.37 36.42
CA ALA A 66 7.90 -3.86 37.73
C ALA A 66 8.55 -5.22 38.07
N ASP A 67 8.75 -6.09 37.08
CA ASP A 67 9.27 -7.45 37.24
C ASP A 67 10.81 -7.53 37.28
N HIS A 68 11.49 -6.65 36.52
CA HIS A 68 12.94 -6.60 36.37
C HIS A 68 13.47 -5.16 36.41
N PRO A 69 13.55 -4.48 37.56
CA PRO A 69 13.94 -3.06 37.65
C PRO A 69 15.30 -2.73 37.01
N GLU A 70 16.16 -3.72 36.83
CA GLU A 70 17.46 -3.64 36.15
C GLU A 70 17.40 -3.40 34.63
N TRP A 71 16.26 -3.64 33.96
CA TRP A 71 16.19 -3.53 32.50
C TRP A 71 16.40 -2.10 31.97
N LYS A 72 15.99 -1.08 32.74
CA LYS A 72 16.29 0.34 32.43
C LYS A 72 17.73 0.72 32.75
N LEU A 73 18.39 0.01 33.67
CA LEU A 73 19.79 0.24 34.03
C LEU A 73 20.76 -0.24 32.94
N GLY A 74 20.36 -1.20 32.11
CA GLY A 74 21.10 -1.58 30.90
C GLY A 74 21.08 -0.49 29.81
N SER A 75 20.03 0.35 29.77
CA SER A 75 19.94 1.52 28.88
C SER A 75 20.68 2.74 29.46
N ALA A 76 20.59 2.97 30.77
CA ALA A 76 21.32 4.05 31.44
C ALA A 76 22.85 3.84 31.50
N ASN A 77 23.31 2.58 31.45
CA ASN A 77 24.73 2.21 31.35
C ASN A 77 25.11 1.71 29.94
N MET A 78 24.29 1.97 28.93
CA MET A 78 24.64 1.62 27.55
C MET A 78 25.82 2.51 27.12
N PRO A 79 27.00 1.94 26.81
CA PRO A 79 28.05 2.74 26.18
C PRO A 79 27.49 3.21 24.84
N GLU A 80 27.31 4.52 24.75
CA GLU A 80 27.20 5.31 23.52
C GLU A 80 26.39 4.65 22.39
N ALA A 81 25.11 5.02 22.33
CA ALA A 81 24.22 4.91 21.16
C ALA A 81 24.65 3.86 20.11
N LEU A 82 23.92 2.74 20.08
CA LEU A 82 23.85 1.95 18.86
C LEU A 82 23.30 2.86 17.76
N ASP A 83 24.22 3.47 17.01
CA ASP A 83 24.01 4.10 15.72
C ASP A 83 23.50 3.01 14.78
N TYR A 84 22.20 2.74 14.90
CA TYR A 84 21.51 1.80 14.05
C TYR A 84 21.34 2.48 12.69
N ASP A 85 22.42 2.44 11.90
CA ASP A 85 22.47 2.99 10.55
C ASP A 85 21.56 2.18 9.61
N ILE A 86 20.31 2.66 9.49
CA ILE A 86 19.28 2.09 8.61
C ILE A 86 19.66 2.23 7.13
N SER A 87 20.68 3.04 6.82
CA SER A 87 21.13 3.33 5.45
C SER A 87 22.01 2.23 4.85
N ARG A 88 22.43 1.23 5.64
CA ARG A 88 23.32 0.14 5.19
C ARG A 88 22.59 -1.08 4.62
N ARG A 89 21.29 -0.97 4.35
CA ARG A 89 20.45 -2.01 3.74
C ARG A 89 20.06 -1.62 2.31
N ASN A 90 21.04 -1.57 1.42
CA ASN A 90 20.88 -1.62 -0.04
C ASN A 90 22.08 -2.39 -0.63
#